data_AF-B2RG91-F1
#
_entry.id   AF-B2RG91-F1
#
_cell.length_a   1.000
_cell.length_b   1.000
_cell.length_c   1.000
_cell.angle_alpha   90.00
_cell.angle_beta   90.00
_cell.angle_gamma   90.00
#
_symmetry.space_group_name_H-M   'P 1'
#
loop_
_entity.id
_entity.type
_entity.pdbx_description
1 polymer ?
#
loop_
_entity_poly.entity_id
_entity_poly.type
_entity_poly.pdbx_seq_one_letter_code
_entity_poly.pdbx_strand_id
1 'polypeptide(L)'
;MGLKNNNTMVLKVCFMLLFLLGTSTASLKLSELGLLMKSGHHESTDEPSESSKACCDQCACTKSIPPQCRCSDLRLNSCHSECKSCICTFSIPAQCVCTDINDFCYEPCKPSHDDDSDN
;
A
#
# COMPACT_ATOMS: atom_id res chain seq x y z
N MET A 1 -27.80 -42.49 14.94
CA MET A 1 -28.64 -41.60 14.11
C MET A 1 -28.04 -41.56 12.71
N GLY A 2 -28.53 -42.41 11.81
CA GLY A 2 -28.14 -42.40 10.39
C GLY A 2 -29.07 -41.46 9.63
N LEU A 3 -28.57 -40.29 9.24
CA LEU A 3 -29.26 -39.39 8.31
C LEU A 3 -28.74 -39.66 6.89
N LYS A 4 -29.65 -40.13 6.05
CA LYS A 4 -29.51 -40.47 4.63
C LYS A 4 -28.63 -39.49 3.84
N ASN A 5 -27.52 -40.01 3.33
CA ASN A 5 -26.47 -39.32 2.55
C ASN A 5 -26.94 -38.85 1.15
N ASN A 6 -28.14 -39.26 0.74
CA ASN A 6 -28.79 -38.93 -0.51
C ASN A 6 -29.10 -37.42 -0.60
N ASN A 7 -29.49 -36.80 0.51
CA ASN A 7 -29.78 -35.35 0.53
C ASN A 7 -28.48 -34.53 0.41
N THR A 8 -27.36 -35.04 0.92
CA THR A 8 -26.04 -34.42 0.79
C THR A 8 -25.49 -34.54 -0.64
N MET A 9 -25.73 -35.67 -1.30
CA MET A 9 -25.39 -35.85 -2.73
C MET A 9 -26.22 -34.93 -3.62
N VAL A 10 -27.54 -34.83 -3.38
CA VAL A 10 -28.44 -33.92 -4.10
C VAL A 10 -28.04 -32.46 -3.88
N LEU A 11 -27.72 -32.08 -2.64
CA LEU A 11 -27.23 -30.73 -2.34
C LEU A 11 -25.91 -30.43 -3.07
N LYS A 12 -24.96 -31.37 -3.10
CA LYS A 12 -23.70 -31.24 -3.86
C LYS A 12 -23.93 -31.10 -5.37
N VAL A 13 -24.83 -31.89 -5.95
CA VAL A 13 -25.16 -31.82 -7.38
C VAL A 13 -25.86 -30.48 -7.71
N CYS A 14 -26.79 -30.02 -6.87
CA CYS A 14 -27.40 -28.70 -7.01
C CYS A 14 -26.38 -27.57 -6.94
N PHE A 15 -25.45 -27.60 -5.98
CA PHE A 15 -24.38 -26.60 -5.90
C PHE A 15 -23.49 -26.60 -7.15
N MET A 16 -23.09 -27.76 -7.66
CA MET A 16 -22.27 -27.86 -8.87
C MET A 16 -23.01 -27.35 -10.12
N LEU A 17 -24.32 -27.61 -10.24
CA LEU A 17 -25.14 -27.07 -11.33
C LEU A 17 -25.30 -25.55 -11.26
N LEU A 18 -25.40 -24.97 -10.06
CA LEU A 18 -25.43 -23.53 -9.86
C LEU A 18 -24.12 -22.85 -10.28
N PHE A 19 -22.96 -23.48 -10.04
CA PHE A 19 -21.66 -22.99 -10.54
C PHE A 19 -21.54 -23.05 -12.07
N LEU A 20 -22.11 -24.08 -12.71
CA LEU A 20 -22.07 -24.22 -14.18
C LEU A 20 -23.02 -23.25 -14.91
N LEU A 21 -24.14 -22.88 -14.29
CA LEU A 21 -25.07 -21.86 -14.81
C LEU A 21 -24.65 -20.43 -14.44
N GLY A 22 -23.68 -20.28 -13.53
CA GLY A 22 -23.19 -19.01 -12.97
C GLY A 22 -22.09 -18.31 -13.77
N THR A 23 -21.78 -18.74 -15.00
CA THR A 23 -20.86 -18.01 -15.89
C THR A 23 -21.64 -17.26 -16.98
N SER A 24 -22.38 -16.25 -16.57
CA SER A 24 -22.80 -15.16 -17.44
C SER A 24 -22.99 -13.91 -16.59
N THR A 25 -21.91 -13.49 -15.93
CA THR A 25 -21.75 -12.07 -15.65
C THR A 25 -21.40 -11.43 -16.99
N ALA A 26 -22.33 -10.62 -17.52
CA ALA A 26 -22.01 -9.64 -18.54
C ALA A 26 -20.66 -9.00 -18.22
N SER A 27 -19.83 -8.74 -19.24
CA SER A 27 -18.61 -7.96 -19.09
C SER A 27 -18.95 -6.59 -18.50
N LEU A 28 -19.03 -6.50 -17.17
CA LEU A 28 -19.02 -5.25 -16.45
C LEU A 28 -17.63 -4.69 -16.73
N LYS A 29 -17.58 -3.59 -17.48
CA LYS A 29 -16.38 -2.78 -17.65
C LYS A 29 -15.76 -2.58 -16.26
N LEU A 30 -14.70 -3.35 -15.99
CA LEU A 30 -13.87 -3.32 -14.79
C LEU A 30 -13.04 -2.04 -14.84
N SER A 31 -13.71 -0.90 -14.76
CA SER A 31 -13.07 0.43 -14.72
C SER A 31 -13.58 1.24 -13.53
N GLU A 32 -14.62 0.77 -12.83
CA GLU A 32 -15.25 1.48 -11.71
C GLU A 32 -15.22 0.69 -10.38
N LEU A 33 -14.66 -0.54 -10.34
CA LEU A 33 -14.43 -1.26 -9.07
C LEU A 33 -13.05 -0.97 -8.44
N GLY A 34 -12.22 -0.15 -9.09
CA GLY A 34 -10.96 0.35 -8.53
C GLY A 34 -11.13 1.52 -7.57
N LEU A 35 -12.36 2.02 -7.40
CA LEU A 35 -12.63 3.23 -6.60
C LEU A 35 -13.02 2.97 -5.14
N LEU A 36 -13.19 1.71 -4.71
CA LEU A 36 -13.48 1.37 -3.30
C LEU A 36 -12.24 1.04 -2.45
N MET A 37 -11.05 1.11 -3.05
CA MET A 37 -9.78 1.18 -2.32
C MET A 37 -9.04 2.47 -2.71
N LYS A 38 -9.78 3.54 -3.03
CA LYS A 38 -9.22 4.88 -2.99
C LYS A 38 -9.23 5.29 -1.52
N SER A 39 -8.03 5.24 -0.96
CA SER A 39 -7.57 5.90 0.26
C SER A 39 -8.47 7.05 0.69
N GLY A 40 -8.76 7.12 1.99
CA GLY A 40 -9.47 8.24 2.60
C GLY A 40 -9.00 9.55 1.99
N HIS A 41 -9.92 10.22 1.30
CA HIS A 41 -9.74 11.59 0.89
C HIS A 41 -9.87 12.43 2.16
N HIS A 42 -8.78 12.51 2.91
CA HIS A 42 -8.55 13.67 3.76
C HIS A 42 -8.17 14.79 2.79
N GLU A 43 -9.21 15.47 2.31
CA GLU A 43 -9.09 16.85 1.89
C GLU A 43 -8.71 17.64 3.14
N SER A 44 -7.41 17.65 3.44
CA SER A 44 -6.80 18.65 4.30
C SER A 44 -6.08 19.59 3.37
N THR A 45 -6.56 20.83 3.36
CA THR A 45 -5.95 21.96 2.68
C THR A 45 -4.64 22.25 3.40
N ASP A 46 -3.59 21.46 3.13
CA ASP A 46 -2.29 21.66 3.73
C ASP A 46 -1.28 21.84 2.60
N GLU A 47 -0.59 22.97 2.69
CA GLU A 47 0.70 23.33 2.10
C GLU A 47 1.52 22.14 1.59
N PRO A 48 2.33 22.28 0.51
CA PRO A 48 3.14 21.19 0.00
C PRO A 48 4.06 20.68 1.10
N SER A 49 3.58 19.64 1.80
CA SER A 49 4.28 19.04 2.91
C SER A 49 5.61 18.59 2.35
N GLU A 50 6.66 18.87 3.10
CA GLU A 50 8.04 18.47 2.79
C GLU A 50 8.15 16.98 2.39
N SER A 51 7.15 16.19 2.75
CA SER A 51 6.80 14.86 2.23
C SER A 51 6.95 14.68 0.70
N SER A 52 6.82 15.72 -0.11
CA SER A 52 6.96 15.62 -1.58
C SER A 52 8.42 15.50 -2.04
N LYS A 53 9.39 16.09 -1.32
CA LYS A 53 10.80 15.99 -1.71
C LYS A 53 11.39 14.65 -1.25
N ALA A 54 12.13 14.01 -2.16
CA ALA A 54 12.90 12.82 -1.84
C ALA A 54 14.10 13.21 -0.96
N CYS A 55 14.13 12.68 0.25
CA CYS A 55 15.20 12.83 1.24
C CYS A 55 15.31 11.53 2.05
N CYS A 56 16.49 11.27 2.61
CA CYS A 56 16.76 10.09 3.43
C CYS A 56 17.82 10.36 4.51
N ASP A 57 17.47 10.19 5.78
CA ASP A 57 18.37 10.29 6.93
C ASP A 57 19.09 8.97 7.21
N GLN A 58 18.36 7.84 7.13
CA GLN A 58 18.89 6.50 7.38
C GLN A 58 19.10 5.74 6.08
N CYS A 59 20.19 6.09 5.38
CA CYS A 59 20.61 5.38 4.18
C CYS A 59 21.69 4.34 4.48
N ALA A 60 21.52 3.10 3.99
CA ALA A 60 22.51 2.04 4.11
C ALA A 60 22.84 1.45 2.75
N CYS A 61 24.14 1.28 2.46
CA CYS A 61 24.64 0.74 1.20
C CYS A 61 25.48 -0.52 1.39
N THR A 62 25.42 -1.44 0.43
CA THR A 62 26.39 -2.53 0.30
C THR A 62 27.76 -2.01 -0.11
N LYS A 63 28.82 -2.78 0.16
CA LYS A 63 30.19 -2.50 -0.29
C LYS A 63 30.49 -3.01 -1.71
N SER A 64 29.48 -3.19 -2.56
CA SER A 64 29.64 -3.63 -3.96
C SER A 64 29.92 -2.45 -4.90
N ILE A 65 30.26 -2.75 -6.16
CA ILE A 65 30.42 -1.76 -7.23
C ILE A 65 29.52 -2.19 -8.40
N PRO A 66 28.43 -1.46 -8.72
CA PRO A 66 27.90 -0.31 -7.99
C PRO A 66 27.37 -0.69 -6.59
N PRO A 67 27.32 0.26 -5.64
CA PRO A 67 26.70 0.02 -4.34
C PRO A 67 25.19 -0.20 -4.51
N GLN A 68 24.60 -0.94 -3.59
CA GLN A 68 23.15 -1.09 -3.47
C GLN A 68 22.72 -0.42 -2.17
N CYS A 69 22.15 0.77 -2.30
CA CYS A 69 21.72 1.67 -1.25
C CYS A 69 20.20 1.60 -1.08
N ARG A 70 19.76 1.68 0.17
CA ARG A 70 18.34 1.63 0.56
C ARG A 70 18.09 2.60 1.70
N CYS A 71 16.96 3.29 1.63
CA CYS A 71 16.50 4.18 2.67
C CYS A 71 15.64 3.41 3.68
N SER A 72 15.92 3.58 4.97
CA SER A 72 15.17 2.91 6.05
C SER A 72 14.32 3.89 6.86
N ASP A 73 14.15 5.12 6.37
CA ASP A 73 13.32 6.12 7.01
C ASP A 73 11.86 5.70 7.06
N LEU A 74 11.26 5.95 8.22
CA LEU A 74 9.86 5.73 8.47
C LEU A 74 9.09 7.02 8.23
N ARG A 75 8.18 7.01 7.25
CA ARG A 75 7.27 8.13 6.97
C ARG A 75 5.85 7.80 7.39
N LEU A 76 5.12 8.80 7.85
CA LEU A 76 3.72 8.64 8.21
C LEU A 76 2.84 8.76 6.96
N ASN A 77 1.86 7.86 6.84
CA ASN A 77 0.81 7.82 5.82
C ASN A 77 1.25 7.55 4.37
N SER A 78 2.42 8.01 3.92
CA SER A 78 2.90 7.81 2.55
C SER A 78 4.43 7.88 2.42
N CYS A 79 4.96 7.39 1.30
CA CYS A 79 6.37 7.57 0.90
C CYS A 79 6.55 8.81 0.01
N HIS A 80 7.81 9.21 -0.24
CA HIS A 80 8.12 10.28 -1.20
C HIS A 80 7.74 9.91 -2.65
N SER A 81 7.56 10.91 -3.52
CA SER A 81 7.10 10.72 -4.91
C SER A 81 7.99 9.79 -5.74
N GLU A 82 9.31 9.84 -5.50
CA GLU A 82 10.27 9.02 -6.23
C GLU A 82 10.31 7.54 -5.79
N CYS A 83 9.62 7.20 -4.69
CA CYS A 83 9.59 5.83 -4.18
C CYS A 83 8.58 5.00 -4.98
N LYS A 84 9.08 4.04 -5.76
CA LYS A 84 8.26 3.12 -6.55
C LYS A 84 7.66 2.02 -5.69
N SER A 85 8.43 1.54 -4.72
CA SER A 85 8.04 0.42 -3.85
C SER A 85 7.85 0.92 -2.42
N CYS A 86 6.63 1.38 -2.11
CA CYS A 86 6.26 1.84 -0.78
C CYS A 86 5.47 0.74 -0.04
N ILE A 87 5.93 0.37 1.16
CA ILE A 87 5.23 -0.60 2.02
C ILE A 87 4.80 0.13 3.29
N CYS A 88 3.52 0.00 3.65
CA CYS A 88 2.95 0.62 4.83
C CYS A 88 2.31 -0.40 5.77
N THR A 89 2.32 -0.11 7.07
CA THR A 89 1.52 -0.83 8.06
C THR A 89 0.03 -0.50 7.91
N PHE A 90 -0.83 -1.40 8.37
CA PHE A 90 -2.28 -1.17 8.46
C PHE A 90 -2.69 -0.45 9.76
N SER A 91 -1.77 0.28 10.41
CA SER A 91 -2.05 1.06 11.62
C SER A 91 -2.57 2.46 11.27
N ILE A 92 -3.09 3.16 12.27
CA ILE A 92 -3.45 4.58 12.17
C ILE A 92 -2.65 5.34 13.24
N PRO A 93 -1.69 6.22 12.86
CA PRO A 93 -1.26 6.51 11.49
C PRO A 93 -0.54 5.31 10.85
N ALA A 94 -0.59 5.23 9.52
CA ALA A 94 0.16 4.22 8.78
C ALA A 94 1.64 4.57 8.82
N GLN A 95 2.49 3.57 9.02
CA GLN A 95 3.95 3.72 9.01
C GLN A 95 4.48 3.11 7.73
N CYS A 96 5.11 3.93 6.90
CA CYS A 96 5.54 3.58 5.55
C CYS A 96 7.06 3.61 5.43
N VAL A 97 7.62 2.65 4.69
CA VAL A 97 9.04 2.56 4.35
C VAL A 97 9.18 2.39 2.84
N CYS A 98 10.16 3.09 2.26
CA CYS A 98 10.54 2.88 0.88
C CYS A 98 11.49 1.69 0.77
N THR A 99 11.17 0.70 -0.07
CA THR A 99 12.00 -0.50 -0.27
C THR A 99 12.80 -0.49 -1.57
N ASP A 100 12.85 0.66 -2.25
CA ASP A 100 13.64 0.83 -3.46
C ASP A 100 15.13 0.63 -3.17
N ILE A 101 15.84 0.15 -4.20
CA ILE A 101 17.29 -0.01 -4.18
C ILE A 101 17.86 0.92 -5.25
N ASN A 102 18.72 1.83 -4.82
CA ASN A 102 19.45 2.73 -5.70
C ASN A 102 20.96 2.53 -5.56
N ASP A 103 21.74 3.11 -6.45
CA ASP A 103 23.19 3.20 -6.36
C ASP A 103 23.69 4.46 -5.64
N PHE A 104 22.78 5.24 -5.07
CA PHE A 104 23.04 6.46 -4.33
C PHE A 104 22.14 6.58 -3.09
N CYS A 105 22.48 7.52 -2.19
CA CYS A 105 21.63 7.96 -1.10
C CYS A 105 21.06 9.34 -1.40
N TYR A 106 19.80 9.58 -1.07
CA TYR A 106 19.21 10.91 -1.12
C TYR A 106 19.86 11.84 -0.09
N GLU A 107 19.68 13.15 -0.28
CA GLU A 107 20.09 14.15 0.72
C GLU A 107 19.33 13.93 2.05
N PRO A 108 19.93 14.25 3.20
CA PRO A 108 19.22 14.23 4.48
C PRO A 108 17.97 15.08 4.47
N CYS A 109 16.95 14.66 5.22
CA CYS A 109 15.73 15.42 5.40
C CYS A 109 16.02 16.67 6.24
N LYS A 110 15.30 17.77 5.98
CA LYS A 110 15.43 18.93 6.87
C LYS A 110 14.66 18.62 8.16
N PRO A 111 15.15 19.10 9.30
CA PRO A 111 14.31 19.12 10.49
C PRO A 111 13.10 20.00 10.19
N SER A 112 11.90 19.47 10.44
CA SER A 112 10.72 20.31 10.58
C SER A 112 11.07 21.39 11.61
N HIS A 113 11.04 22.67 11.20
CA HIS A 113 11.07 23.75 12.18
C HIS A 113 9.89 23.50 13.11
N ASP A 114 10.16 23.11 14.34
CA ASP A 114 9.22 23.37 15.42
C ASP A 114 9.16 24.89 15.48
N ASP A 115 8.02 25.47 15.06
CA ASP A 115 7.74 26.87 15.31
C ASP A 115 7.84 27.08 16.83
N ASP A 116 8.98 27.62 17.26
CA ASP A 116 9.14 28.18 18.59
C ASP A 116 7.92 29.09 18.82
N SER A 117 7.14 28.71 19.83
CA SER A 117 5.95 29.41 20.28
C SER A 117 6.34 30.79 20.80
N ASP A 118 6.51 31.76 19.89
CA ASP A 118 6.55 33.17 20.23
C ASP A 118 5.13 33.75 20.12
N ASN A 119 4.39 33.71 21.23
CA ASN A 119 3.62 34.83 21.81
C ASN A 119 2.73 34.41 22.99
#